data_AF-A0A4U6L292-F1
#
_entry.id   AF-A0A4U6L292-F1
#
_cell.length_a   1.000
_cell.length_b   1.000
_cell.length_c   1.000
_cell.angle_alpha   90.00
_cell.angle_beta   90.00
_cell.angle_gamma   90.00
#
_symmetry.space_group_name_H-M   'P 1'
#
loop_
_entity.id
_entity.type
_entity.pdbx_description
1 polymer ?
#
loop_
_entity_poly.entity_id
_entity_poly.type
_entity_poly.pdbx_seq_one_letter_code
_entity_poly.pdbx_strand_id
1 'polypeptide(L)' 'YVSIAATPITDACALKAVTMIAENLTIAVEDGANAQAREAMAYAQFLAGMAFNNASLGYVHAMA' A
#
# COMPACT_ATOMS: atom_id res chain seq x y z
N TYR A 1 8.04 4.48 5.68
CA TYR A 1 9.30 3.88 5.24
C TYR A 1 10.39 4.89 4.91
N VAL A 2 10.20 5.89 4.01
CA VAL A 2 11.23 6.92 3.72
C VAL A 2 10.91 8.30 4.35
N SER A 3 9.77 8.43 5.02
CA SER A 3 9.37 9.70 5.65
C SER A 3 9.95 9.86 7.05
N ILE A 4 10.38 11.09 7.36
CA ILE A 4 10.94 11.54 8.65
C ILE A 4 9.95 11.48 9.83
N ALA A 5 8.66 11.24 9.56
CA ALA A 5 7.60 11.03 10.55
C ALA A 5 7.16 9.56 10.68
N ALA A 6 7.95 8.60 10.17
CA ALA A 6 7.62 7.19 10.25
C ALA A 6 7.63 6.70 11.71
N THR A 7 6.50 6.15 12.15
CA THR A 7 6.37 5.37 13.38
C THR A 7 6.47 3.86 13.07
N PRO A 8 6.83 3.00 14.05
CA PRO A 8 6.90 1.54 13.83
C PRO A 8 5.59 0.95 13.27
N ILE A 9 4.45 1.55 13.61
CA ILE A 9 3.12 1.17 13.11
C ILE A 9 2.99 1.51 11.62
N THR A 10 3.38 2.72 11.21
CA THR A 10 3.32 3.12 9.81
C THR A 10 4.29 2.34 8.92
N ASP A 11 5.44 1.92 9.45
CA ASP A 11 6.38 1.07 8.70
C ASP A 11 5.86 -0.36 8.55
N ALA A 12 5.26 -0.94 9.60
CA ALA A 12 4.61 -2.24 9.49
C ALA A 12 3.46 -2.22 8.48
N CYS A 13 2.61 -1.17 8.52
CA CYS A 13 1.52 -1.01 7.55
C CYS A 13 2.04 -0.82 6.13
N ALA A 14 3.09 -0.01 5.92
CA ALA A 14 3.69 0.21 4.61
C ALA A 14 4.32 -1.06 4.04
N LEU A 15 5.11 -1.79 4.83
CA LEU A 15 5.77 -3.02 4.40
C LEU A 15 4.75 -4.11 4.06
N LYS A 16 3.69 -4.22 4.87
CA LYS A 16 2.60 -5.16 4.63
C LYS A 16 1.81 -4.78 3.38
N ALA A 17 1.52 -3.49 3.16
CA ALA A 17 0.84 -3.02 1.96
C ALA A 17 1.66 -3.33 0.69
N VAL A 18 2.98 -3.05 0.70
CA VAL A 18 3.86 -3.34 -0.45
C VAL A 18 3.90 -4.84 -0.75
N THR A 19 3.99 -5.68 0.28
CA THR A 19 3.99 -7.14 0.11
C THR A 19 2.68 -7.62 -0.51
N MET A 20 1.54 -7.15 0.02
CA MET A 20 0.22 -7.53 -0.50
C MET A 20 -0.01 -7.04 -1.94
N ILE A 21 0.47 -5.83 -2.29
CA ILE A 21 0.42 -5.33 -3.67
C ILE A 21 1.28 -6.21 -4.58
N ALA A 22 2.51 -6.54 -4.19
CA ALA A 22 3.41 -7.35 -5.01
C ALA A 22 2.84 -8.76 -5.30
N GLU A 23 2.13 -9.35 -4.33
CA GLU A 23 1.53 -10.68 -4.46
C GLU A 23 0.22 -10.69 -5.26
N ASN A 24 -0.59 -9.62 -5.20
CA ASN A 24 -1.95 -9.64 -5.71
C ASN A 24 -2.19 -8.73 -6.93
N LEU A 25 -1.27 -7.80 -7.24
CA LEU A 25 -1.45 -6.85 -8.34
C LEU A 25 -1.46 -7.54 -9.70
N THR A 26 -0.54 -8.48 -9.96
CA THR A 26 -0.50 -9.23 -11.22
C THR A 26 -1.77 -10.08 -11.41
N ILE A 27 -2.19 -10.77 -10.35
CA ILE A 27 -3.39 -11.61 -10.37
C ILE A 27 -4.65 -10.77 -10.62
N ALA A 28 -4.77 -9.60 -9.98
CA ALA A 28 -5.91 -8.71 -10.18
C ALA A 28 -5.95 -8.05 -11.57
N VAL A 29 -4.80 -7.89 -12.23
CA VAL A 29 -4.68 -7.35 -13.60
C VAL A 29 -4.93 -8.43 -14.65
N GLU A 30 -4.43 -9.65 -14.44
CA GLU A 30 -4.64 -10.79 -15.34
C GLU A 30 -6.05 -11.38 -15.23
N ASP A 31 -6.61 -11.41 -14.02
CA ASP A 31 -7.98 -11.86 -13.74
C ASP A 31 -8.74 -10.84 -12.88
N GLY A 32 -9.34 -9.87 -13.55
CA GLY A 32 -10.14 -8.82 -12.91
C GLY A 32 -11.44 -9.31 -12.25
N ALA A 33 -11.84 -10.57 -12.47
CA ALA A 33 -12.98 -11.19 -11.80
C ALA A 33 -12.59 -11.91 -10.51
N ASN A 34 -11.29 -12.06 -10.22
CA ASN A 34 -10.80 -12.67 -9.01
C ASN A 34 -11.10 -11.79 -7.79
N ALA A 35 -12.22 -12.11 -7.12
CA ALA A 35 -12.71 -11.36 -5.97
C ALA A 35 -11.70 -11.33 -4.80
N GLN A 36 -10.95 -12.42 -4.59
CA GLN A 36 -9.95 -12.50 -3.53
C GLN A 36 -8.74 -11.60 -3.80
N ALA A 37 -8.24 -11.58 -5.04
CA ALA A 37 -7.15 -10.69 -5.42
C ALA A 37 -7.57 -9.21 -5.34
N ARG A 38 -8.80 -8.89 -5.76
CA ARG A 38 -9.33 -7.52 -5.63
C ARG A 38 -9.56 -7.11 -4.19
N GLU A 39 -10.06 -8.00 -3.35
CA GLU A 39 -10.23 -7.74 -1.92
C GLU A 39 -8.86 -7.52 -1.24
N ALA A 40 -7.86 -8.36 -1.55
CA ALA A 40 -6.50 -8.19 -1.05
C ALA A 40 -5.89 -6.85 -1.48
N MET A 41 -6.11 -6.43 -2.73
CA MET A 41 -5.71 -5.10 -3.23
C MET A 41 -6.46 -3.96 -2.53
N ALA A 42 -7.75 -4.13 -2.21
CA ALA A 42 -8.53 -3.15 -1.46
C ALA A 42 -8.01 -2.98 -0.02
N TYR A 43 -7.62 -4.07 0.65
CA TYR A 43 -6.96 -4.00 1.95
C TYR A 43 -5.56 -3.38 1.86
N ALA A 44 -4.81 -3.69 0.81
CA ALA A 44 -3.48 -3.14 0.62
C ALA A 44 -3.50 -1.62 0.40
N GLN A 45 -4.45 -1.08 -0.39
CA GLN A 45 -4.61 0.38 -0.52
C GLN A 45 -5.02 1.04 0.80
N PHE A 46 -5.82 0.37 1.64
CA PHE A 46 -6.25 0.91 2.91
C PHE A 46 -5.10 0.97 3.92
N LEU A 47 -4.28 -0.08 3.98
CA LEU A 47 -3.05 -0.12 4.77
C LEU A 47 -2.03 0.91 4.28
N ALA A 48 -1.88 1.07 2.96
CA ALA A 48 -1.05 2.11 2.37
C ALA A 48 -1.56 3.51 2.74
N GLY A 49 -2.88 3.73 2.66
CA GLY A 49 -3.53 4.98 3.05
C GLY A 49 -3.32 5.32 4.52
N MET A 50 -3.44 4.35 5.43
CA MET A 50 -3.13 4.54 6.85
C MET A 50 -1.65 4.87 7.08
N ALA A 51 -0.74 4.25 6.32
CA ALA A 51 0.69 4.53 6.40
C ALA A 51 1.03 5.94 5.89
N PHE A 52 0.50 6.35 4.74
CA PHE A 52 0.76 7.67 4.14
C PHE A 52 0.07 8.82 4.87
N ASN A 53 -1.15 8.60 5.37
CA ASN A 53 -1.88 9.61 6.13
C ASN A 53 -1.19 9.95 7.46
N ASN A 54 -0.53 8.97 8.10
CA ASN A 54 0.20 9.19 9.35
C ASN A 54 1.68 9.51 9.16
N ALA A 55 2.34 9.03 8.11
CA ALA A 55 3.76 9.29 7.88
C ALA A 55 4.01 10.51 6.99
N SER A 56 2.96 11.14 6.43
CA SER A 56 3.09 12.11 5.34
C SER A 56 3.73 11.52 4.08
N LEU A 57 3.59 12.19 2.95
CA LEU A 57 4.07 11.72 1.65
C LEU A 57 5.38 12.43 1.28
N GLY A 58 6.35 11.68 0.75
CA GLY A 58 7.63 12.22 0.29
C GLY A 58 7.55 12.90 -1.08
N TYR A 59 8.70 13.33 -1.60
CA TYR A 59 8.85 14.10 -2.85
C TYR A 59 8.10 13.57 -4.09
N VAL A 60 7.85 12.26 -4.18
CA VAL A 60 7.14 11.65 -5.32
C VAL A 60 5.71 12.15 -5.45
N HIS A 61 5.01 12.47 -4.34
CA HIS A 61 3.68 13.08 -4.41
C HIS A 61 3.73 14.60 -4.58
N ALA A 62 4.80 15.27 -4.15
CA ALA A 62 4.96 16.70 -4.37
C ALA A 62 5.30 17.07 -5.82
N MET A 63 5.73 16.08 -6.61
CA MET A 63 6.06 16.22 -8.03
C MET A 63 5.03 15.63 -9.01
N ALA A 64 4.06 14.86 -8.52
CA ALA A 64 2.97 14.31 -9.33
C ALA A 64 1.90 15.39 -9.59
#